data_AF-A0A350X4G6-F1
#
_entry.id   AF-A0A350X4G6-F1
#
_cell.length_a   1.000
_cell.length_b   1.000
_cell.length_c   1.000
_cell.angle_alpha   90.00
_cell.angle_beta   90.00
_cell.angle_gamma   90.00
#
_symmetry.space_group_name_H-M   'P 1'
#
loop_
_entity.id
_entity.type
_entity.pdbx_description
1 polymer ?
#
loop_
_entity_poly.entity_id
_entity_poly.type
_entity_poly.pdbx_seq_one_letter_code
_entity_poly.pdbx_strand_id
1 'polypeptide(L)'
;RAKNEIEDCAQKIKDLTVQLEQMQNNQQTLAEVVKHTEKQLARLQSTGEKFKEQMADLNQQKITFNFREKSLVERKNQLSLEKGEHEADYKQLINSNNTLAERRLELEQKIEVTQRRMDELETQLEQQEETKNNMLQQVTNLKIEVAKLETDLQNKIVNLQRITHGYKLAEDKLKELLSRLAENEAALSVNDDDVLAIEEEVEKEKARREEIISRIQEQRLSLSKLTQDIEVLEREVRESHKVHQKMSDSMNQLDVIIGKVDVEMDILIKKLEEEHQMTFDYANENYPLKASVEEVKQKIRSFKGQISSLGEINVAAISEYKRVKERYEFLTTQRDDLIEAKGNLETSIGEMDAEMTVKFKETFDLVREQFIEIFKKLFGGGHADLILSDPHDLLNTGVEIVAQPPGTKLKTSNLLSGGQKA
;
A
#
# COMPACT_ATOMS: atom_id res chain seq x y z
N ARG A 1 158.52 -180.62 168.57
CA ARG A 1 157.35 -179.69 168.68
C ARG A 1 157.39 -178.79 167.43
N ALA A 2 156.95 -179.13 166.22
CA ALA A 2 155.91 -180.02 165.69
C ALA A 2 154.45 -179.67 166.07
N LYS A 3 154.18 -178.65 166.89
CA LYS A 3 152.79 -178.34 167.30
C LYS A 3 152.42 -176.86 167.41
N ASN A 4 153.38 -175.92 167.42
CA ASN A 4 153.07 -174.52 167.78
C ASN A 4 153.10 -173.47 166.64
N GLU A 5 153.55 -173.72 165.40
CA GLU A 5 153.49 -172.66 164.36
C GLU A 5 152.92 -173.09 162.99
N ILE A 6 152.59 -174.37 162.84
CA ILE A 6 151.52 -174.78 161.92
C ILE A 6 150.18 -174.14 162.37
N GLU A 7 150.03 -173.79 163.65
CA GLU A 7 148.97 -172.91 164.18
C GLU A 7 149.13 -171.44 163.74
N ASP A 8 150.35 -170.91 163.64
CA ASP A 8 150.60 -169.53 163.18
C ASP A 8 150.33 -169.36 161.68
N CYS A 9 150.68 -170.37 160.87
CA CYS A 9 150.28 -170.42 159.46
C CYS A 9 148.76 -170.60 159.29
N ALA A 10 148.11 -171.35 160.17
CA ALA A 10 146.64 -171.49 160.16
C ALA A 10 145.93 -170.19 160.57
N GLN A 11 146.49 -169.44 161.52
CA GLN A 11 145.94 -168.16 161.98
C GLN A 11 146.11 -167.06 160.91
N LYS A 12 147.26 -167.01 160.21
CA LYS A 12 147.47 -166.10 159.07
C LYS A 12 146.56 -166.40 157.88
N ILE A 13 146.28 -167.67 157.60
CA ILE A 13 145.32 -168.04 156.55
C ILE A 13 143.92 -167.57 156.95
N LYS A 14 143.52 -167.70 158.22
CA LYS A 14 142.22 -167.21 158.72
C LYS A 14 142.07 -165.70 158.56
N ASP A 15 143.08 -164.92 158.95
CA ASP A 15 143.05 -163.46 158.82
C ASP A 15 143.03 -162.99 157.36
N LEU A 16 143.78 -163.66 156.47
CA LEU A 16 143.75 -163.38 155.03
C LEU A 16 142.41 -163.77 154.38
N THR A 17 141.72 -164.79 154.92
CA THR A 17 140.39 -165.19 154.43
C THR A 17 139.32 -164.17 154.83
N VAL A 18 139.38 -163.65 156.06
CA VAL A 18 138.48 -162.58 156.54
C VAL A 18 138.69 -161.27 155.76
N GLN A 19 139.93 -160.92 155.43
CA GLN A 19 140.23 -159.75 154.60
C GLN A 19 139.72 -159.90 153.17
N LEU A 20 139.77 -161.11 152.60
CA LEU A 20 139.21 -161.40 151.27
C LEU A 20 137.69 -161.28 151.24
N GLU A 21 136.99 -161.80 152.25
CA GLU A 21 135.54 -161.64 152.40
C GLU A 21 135.14 -160.16 152.56
N GLN A 22 135.89 -159.38 153.34
CA GLN A 22 135.64 -157.94 153.46
C GLN A 22 135.86 -157.18 152.15
N MET A 23 136.90 -157.51 151.37
CA MET A 23 137.14 -156.86 150.07
C MET A 23 136.09 -157.26 149.02
N GLN A 24 135.61 -158.50 149.01
CA GLN A 24 134.52 -158.92 148.12
C GLN A 24 133.20 -158.20 148.44
N ASN A 25 132.90 -157.99 149.72
CA ASN A 25 131.69 -157.28 150.14
C ASN A 25 131.77 -155.77 149.82
N ASN A 26 132.95 -155.17 149.94
CA ASN A 26 133.21 -153.79 149.52
C ASN A 26 133.11 -153.63 147.99
N GLN A 27 133.52 -154.62 147.20
CA GLN A 27 133.40 -154.58 145.74
C GLN A 27 131.93 -154.63 145.29
N GLN A 28 131.09 -155.47 145.93
CA GLN A 28 129.66 -155.53 145.64
C GLN A 28 128.94 -154.22 146.00
N THR A 29 129.21 -153.66 147.17
CA THR A 29 128.59 -152.39 147.59
C THR A 29 129.00 -151.22 146.71
N LEU A 30 130.26 -151.13 146.27
CA LEU A 30 130.70 -150.07 145.36
C LEU A 30 130.05 -150.20 143.96
N ALA A 31 129.88 -151.43 143.46
CA ALA A 31 129.21 -151.67 142.18
C ALA A 31 127.73 -151.26 142.19
N GLU A 32 127.03 -151.45 143.33
CA GLU A 32 125.66 -150.98 143.49
C GLU A 32 125.55 -149.45 143.51
N VAL A 33 126.50 -148.77 144.17
CA VAL A 33 126.55 -147.30 144.21
C VAL A 33 126.78 -146.72 142.81
N VAL A 34 127.74 -147.25 142.05
CA VAL A 34 128.01 -146.80 140.66
C VAL A 34 126.76 -146.94 139.79
N LYS A 35 126.08 -148.10 139.86
CA LYS A 35 124.85 -148.36 139.11
C LYS A 35 123.70 -147.41 139.50
N HIS A 36 123.64 -147.00 140.78
CA HIS A 36 122.66 -146.02 141.24
C HIS A 36 122.98 -144.61 140.71
N THR A 37 124.25 -144.20 140.75
CA THR A 37 124.69 -142.89 140.25
C THR A 37 124.55 -142.76 138.74
N GLU A 38 124.83 -143.81 137.95
CA GLU A 38 124.60 -143.81 136.50
C GLU A 38 123.11 -143.67 136.16
N LYS A 39 122.22 -144.33 136.92
CA LYS A 39 120.77 -144.15 136.79
C LYS A 39 120.31 -142.73 137.12
N GLN A 40 120.89 -142.11 138.15
CA GLN A 40 120.57 -140.72 138.50
C GLN A 40 121.07 -139.73 137.44
N LEU A 41 122.28 -139.94 136.92
CA LEU A 41 122.85 -139.11 135.85
C LEU A 41 122.00 -139.19 134.57
N ALA A 42 121.60 -140.39 134.15
CA ALA A 42 120.73 -140.57 132.99
C ALA A 42 119.35 -139.91 133.16
N ARG A 43 118.78 -139.95 134.39
CA ARG A 43 117.53 -139.23 134.70
C ARG A 43 117.71 -137.72 134.60
N LEU A 44 118.78 -137.18 135.16
CA LEU A 44 119.08 -135.74 135.13
C LEU A 44 119.33 -135.25 133.70
N GLN A 45 120.05 -136.03 132.88
CA GLN A 45 120.26 -135.73 131.46
C GLN A 45 118.94 -135.73 130.69
N SER A 46 118.08 -136.75 130.88
CA SER A 46 116.76 -136.79 130.26
C SER A 46 115.88 -135.62 130.68
N THR A 47 115.89 -135.22 131.95
CA THR A 47 115.13 -134.04 132.40
C THR A 47 115.70 -132.73 131.84
N GLY A 48 117.03 -132.62 131.71
CA GLY A 48 117.69 -131.46 131.13
C GLY A 48 117.39 -131.28 129.65
N GLU A 49 117.33 -132.38 128.88
CA GLU A 49 116.90 -132.36 127.48
C GLU A 49 115.44 -131.92 127.33
N LYS A 50 114.53 -132.44 128.17
CA LYS A 50 113.11 -132.01 128.18
C LYS A 50 112.95 -130.52 128.48
N PHE A 51 113.70 -129.98 129.44
CA PHE A 51 113.65 -128.54 129.74
C PHE A 51 114.23 -127.68 128.62
N LYS A 52 115.28 -128.15 127.91
CA LYS A 52 115.80 -127.47 126.73
C LYS A 52 114.78 -127.44 125.58
N GLU A 53 114.06 -128.54 125.38
CA GLU A 53 113.01 -128.66 124.36
C GLU A 53 111.83 -127.73 124.68
N GLN A 54 111.37 -127.70 125.94
CA GLN A 54 110.34 -126.75 126.40
C GLN A 54 110.79 -125.29 126.27
N MET A 55 112.04 -124.98 126.61
CA MET A 55 112.59 -123.63 126.44
C MET A 55 112.67 -123.23 124.97
N ALA A 56 113.02 -124.15 124.06
CA ALA A 56 113.02 -123.89 122.63
C ALA A 56 111.61 -123.60 122.10
N ASP A 57 110.60 -124.38 122.52
CA ASP A 57 109.20 -124.19 122.12
C ASP A 57 108.62 -122.85 122.65
N LEU A 58 108.85 -122.54 123.93
CA LEU A 58 108.44 -121.24 124.50
C LEU A 58 109.11 -120.05 123.79
N ASN A 59 110.38 -120.18 123.41
CA ASN A 59 111.08 -119.12 122.71
C ASN A 59 110.57 -118.98 121.26
N GLN A 60 110.21 -120.09 120.61
CA GLN A 60 109.57 -120.08 119.30
C GLN A 60 108.19 -119.42 119.35
N GLN A 61 107.37 -119.74 120.36
CA GLN A 61 106.09 -119.09 120.61
C GLN A 61 106.24 -117.59 120.88
N LYS A 62 107.24 -117.19 121.68
CA LYS A 62 107.53 -115.76 121.90
C LYS A 62 107.84 -115.03 120.60
N ILE A 63 108.61 -115.64 119.69
CA ILE A 63 108.93 -115.06 118.39
C ILE A 63 107.66 -114.92 117.53
N THR A 64 106.79 -115.93 117.49
CA THR A 64 105.54 -115.87 116.70
C THR A 64 104.56 -114.84 117.26
N PHE A 65 104.44 -114.71 118.59
CA PHE A 65 103.62 -113.66 119.21
C PHE A 65 104.17 -112.26 118.94
N ASN A 66 105.48 -112.05 119.04
CA ASN A 66 106.10 -110.77 118.71
C ASN A 66 105.88 -110.38 117.24
N PHE A 67 105.95 -111.36 116.33
CA PHE A 67 105.66 -111.11 114.91
C PHE A 67 104.18 -110.75 114.70
N ARG A 68 103.26 -111.45 115.36
CA ARG A 68 101.82 -111.18 115.29
C ARG A 68 101.48 -109.81 115.88
N GLU A 69 102.10 -109.43 116.98
CA GLU A 69 101.94 -108.11 117.59
C GLU A 69 102.39 -107.01 116.61
N LYS A 70 103.58 -107.14 116.02
CA LYS A 70 104.07 -106.20 115.00
C LYS A 70 103.10 -106.08 113.82
N SER A 71 102.63 -107.21 113.29
CA SER A 71 101.68 -107.23 112.18
C SER A 71 100.34 -106.57 112.54
N LEU A 72 99.82 -106.78 113.76
CA LEU A 72 98.61 -106.12 114.24
C LEU A 72 98.79 -104.62 114.44
N VAL A 73 99.96 -104.19 114.93
CA VAL A 73 100.30 -102.77 115.07
C VAL A 73 100.39 -102.10 113.70
N GLU A 74 101.04 -102.73 112.73
CA GLU A 74 101.10 -102.25 111.35
C GLU A 74 99.70 -102.14 110.74
N ARG A 75 98.85 -103.16 110.90
CA ARG A 75 97.47 -103.12 110.40
C ARG A 75 96.63 -102.05 111.08
N LYS A 76 96.78 -101.85 112.39
CA LYS A 76 96.11 -100.78 113.14
C LYS A 76 96.52 -99.41 112.61
N ASN A 77 97.83 -99.21 112.36
CA ASN A 77 98.34 -97.95 111.82
C ASN A 77 97.81 -97.69 110.41
N GLN A 78 97.76 -98.73 109.56
CA GLN A 78 97.18 -98.64 108.23
C GLN A 78 95.70 -98.25 108.27
N LEU A 79 94.88 -98.93 109.09
CA LEU A 79 93.46 -98.59 109.27
C LEU A 79 93.25 -97.18 109.84
N SER A 80 94.16 -96.72 110.72
CA SER A 80 94.12 -95.36 111.24
C SER A 80 94.42 -94.32 110.15
N LEU A 81 95.31 -94.64 109.21
CA LEU A 81 95.63 -93.80 108.07
C LEU A 81 94.45 -93.75 107.09
N GLU A 82 93.91 -94.91 106.70
CA GLU A 82 92.72 -95.02 105.83
C GLU A 82 91.51 -94.28 106.42
N LYS A 83 91.29 -94.39 107.74
CA LYS A 83 90.24 -93.61 108.42
C LYS A 83 90.48 -92.11 108.33
N GLY A 84 91.72 -91.65 108.49
CA GLY A 84 92.10 -90.25 108.37
C GLY A 84 91.90 -89.70 106.95
N GLU A 85 92.25 -90.50 105.94
CA GLU A 85 92.01 -90.18 104.53
C GLU A 85 90.51 -90.06 104.23
N HIS A 86 89.70 -91.03 104.63
CA HIS A 86 88.25 -90.97 104.44
C HIS A 86 87.58 -89.82 105.21
N GLU A 87 88.05 -89.48 106.42
CA GLU A 87 87.56 -88.30 107.15
C GLU A 87 87.92 -86.99 106.43
N ALA A 88 89.09 -86.92 105.79
CA ALA A 88 89.50 -85.78 104.99
C ALA A 88 88.65 -85.66 103.71
N ASP A 89 88.46 -86.76 102.98
CA ASP A 89 87.61 -86.82 101.79
C ASP A 89 86.15 -86.45 102.12
N TYR A 90 85.61 -86.95 103.23
CA TYR A 90 84.26 -86.64 103.68
C TYR A 90 84.10 -85.14 103.98
N LYS A 91 85.09 -84.53 104.65
CA LYS A 91 85.11 -83.08 104.89
C LYS A 91 85.20 -82.28 103.58
N GLN A 92 86.02 -82.72 102.63
CA GLN A 92 86.10 -82.08 101.31
C GLN A 92 84.77 -82.19 100.56
N LEU A 93 84.11 -83.35 100.60
CA LEU A 93 82.81 -83.56 99.96
C LEU A 93 81.72 -82.66 100.55
N ILE A 94 81.68 -82.53 101.88
CA ILE A 94 80.76 -81.61 102.57
C ILE A 94 81.00 -80.18 102.13
N ASN A 95 82.27 -79.73 102.12
CA ASN A 95 82.60 -78.36 101.71
C ASN A 95 82.19 -78.12 100.25
N SER A 96 82.49 -79.06 99.35
CA SER A 96 82.09 -78.98 97.95
C SER A 96 80.56 -78.92 97.80
N ASN A 97 79.82 -79.78 98.52
CA ASN A 97 78.36 -79.78 98.48
C ASN A 97 77.77 -78.46 99.02
N ASN A 98 78.33 -77.89 100.09
CA ASN A 98 77.92 -76.59 100.60
C ASN A 98 78.17 -75.48 99.57
N THR A 99 79.33 -75.46 98.93
CA THR A 99 79.61 -74.46 97.86
C THR A 99 78.69 -74.62 96.66
N LEU A 100 78.34 -75.85 96.28
CA LEU A 100 77.38 -76.11 95.21
C LEU A 100 75.96 -75.69 95.61
N ALA A 101 75.56 -75.89 96.86
CA ALA A 101 74.26 -75.45 97.38
C ALA A 101 74.16 -73.91 97.38
N GLU A 102 75.20 -73.21 97.82
CA GLU A 102 75.29 -71.75 97.73
C GLU A 102 75.19 -71.27 96.27
N ARG A 103 75.94 -71.91 95.37
CA ARG A 103 75.92 -71.53 93.94
C ARG A 103 74.57 -71.81 93.28
N ARG A 104 73.87 -72.87 93.68
CA ARG A 104 72.52 -73.17 93.20
C ARG A 104 71.54 -72.09 93.64
N LEU A 105 71.61 -71.67 94.90
CA LEU A 105 70.77 -70.58 95.43
C LEU A 105 71.01 -69.26 94.69
N GLU A 106 72.28 -68.90 94.42
CA GLU A 106 72.61 -67.71 93.63
C GLU A 106 72.04 -67.77 92.21
N LEU A 107 72.09 -68.94 91.56
CA LEU A 107 71.56 -69.14 90.21
C LEU A 107 70.03 -69.09 90.20
N GLU A 108 69.37 -69.69 91.19
CA GLU A 108 67.91 -69.62 91.36
C GLU A 108 67.45 -68.16 91.51
N GLN A 109 68.14 -67.37 92.34
CA GLN A 109 67.85 -65.93 92.49
C GLN A 109 68.06 -65.16 91.18
N LYS A 110 69.14 -65.45 90.44
CA LYS A 110 69.38 -64.80 89.14
C LYS A 110 68.32 -65.16 88.12
N ILE A 111 67.89 -66.41 88.07
CA ILE A 111 66.80 -66.86 87.18
C ILE A 111 65.52 -66.10 87.52
N GLU A 112 65.16 -66.00 88.80
CA GLU A 112 63.95 -65.29 89.23
C GLU A 112 63.99 -63.80 88.84
N VAL A 113 65.12 -63.11 89.03
CA VAL A 113 65.29 -61.71 88.62
C VAL A 113 65.20 -61.56 87.09
N THR A 114 65.79 -62.50 86.35
CA THR A 114 65.76 -62.45 84.88
C THR A 114 64.37 -62.73 84.34
N GLN A 115 63.63 -63.65 84.97
CA GLN A 115 62.24 -63.96 84.62
C GLN A 115 61.34 -62.74 84.84
N ARG A 116 61.42 -62.09 86.00
CA ARG A 116 60.68 -60.85 86.27
C ARG A 116 61.02 -59.77 85.25
N ARG A 117 62.29 -59.66 84.86
CA ARG A 117 62.72 -58.69 83.85
C ARG A 117 62.18 -59.01 82.46
N MET A 118 62.06 -60.29 82.10
CA MET A 118 61.43 -60.71 80.86
C MET A 118 59.94 -60.35 80.86
N ASP A 119 59.21 -60.65 81.92
CA ASP A 119 57.77 -60.33 82.04
C ASP A 119 57.53 -58.81 81.96
N GLU A 120 58.39 -58.00 82.60
CA GLU A 120 58.37 -56.54 82.48
C GLU A 120 58.62 -56.07 81.04
N LEU A 121 59.55 -56.70 80.31
CA LEU A 121 59.85 -56.33 78.93
C LEU A 121 58.75 -56.77 77.96
N GLU A 122 58.13 -57.94 78.17
CA GLU A 122 56.99 -58.39 77.38
C GLU A 122 55.79 -57.45 77.53
N THR A 123 55.46 -57.07 78.76
CA THR A 123 54.38 -56.09 79.02
C THR A 123 54.68 -54.71 78.42
N GLN A 124 55.94 -54.25 78.45
CA GLN A 124 56.35 -53.02 77.76
C GLN A 124 56.23 -53.14 76.23
N LEU A 125 56.58 -54.29 75.67
CA LEU A 125 56.47 -54.54 74.23
C LEU A 125 55.00 -54.49 73.79
N GLU A 126 54.11 -55.15 74.51
CA GLU A 126 52.66 -55.14 74.22
C GLU A 126 52.09 -53.72 74.27
N GLN A 127 52.46 -52.92 75.29
CA GLN A 127 52.05 -51.52 75.37
C GLN A 127 52.58 -50.68 74.21
N GLN A 128 53.83 -50.92 73.76
CA GLN A 128 54.41 -50.24 72.61
C GLN A 128 53.73 -50.63 71.29
N GLU A 129 53.36 -51.90 71.13
CA GLU A 129 52.61 -52.35 69.95
C GLU A 129 51.20 -51.74 69.91
N GLU A 130 50.51 -51.68 71.05
CA GLU A 130 49.19 -51.08 71.14
C GLU A 130 49.24 -49.56 70.84
N THR A 131 50.18 -48.84 71.45
CA THR A 131 50.37 -47.41 71.18
C THR A 131 50.76 -47.15 69.73
N LYS A 132 51.63 -47.97 69.14
CA LYS A 132 51.98 -47.90 67.71
C LYS A 132 50.77 -48.12 66.82
N ASN A 133 49.95 -49.13 67.10
CA ASN A 133 48.74 -49.42 66.32
C ASN A 133 47.73 -48.27 66.42
N ASN A 134 47.53 -47.71 67.61
CA ASN A 134 46.69 -46.53 67.81
C ASN A 134 47.21 -45.30 67.03
N MET A 135 48.52 -45.04 67.07
CA MET A 135 49.13 -43.95 66.29
C MET A 135 48.98 -44.17 64.78
N LEU A 136 49.18 -45.39 64.29
CA LEU A 136 48.97 -45.72 62.87
C LEU A 136 47.53 -45.46 62.46
N GLN A 137 46.56 -45.84 63.28
CA GLN A 137 45.14 -45.61 63.01
C GLN A 137 44.78 -44.11 63.01
N GLN A 138 45.36 -43.32 63.92
CA GLN A 138 45.23 -41.87 63.90
C GLN A 138 45.83 -41.24 62.64
N VAL A 139 47.02 -41.69 62.22
CA VAL A 139 47.66 -41.24 60.98
C VAL A 139 46.81 -41.59 59.75
N THR A 140 46.22 -42.78 59.70
CA THR A 140 45.33 -43.14 58.57
C THR A 140 44.07 -42.28 58.57
N ASN A 141 43.47 -42.00 59.73
CA ASN A 141 42.30 -41.14 59.84
C ASN A 141 42.62 -39.70 59.39
N LEU A 142 43.74 -39.14 59.85
CA LEU A 142 44.21 -37.81 59.44
C LEU A 142 44.50 -37.76 57.94
N LYS A 143 45.09 -38.81 57.34
CA LYS A 143 45.29 -38.89 55.89
C LYS A 143 43.98 -38.86 55.11
N ILE A 144 42.94 -39.54 55.62
CA ILE A 144 41.61 -39.53 55.00
C ILE A 144 41.00 -38.12 55.10
N GLU A 145 41.13 -37.45 56.24
CA GLU A 145 40.65 -36.06 56.41
C GLU A 145 41.38 -35.08 55.50
N VAL A 146 42.70 -35.17 55.39
CA VAL A 146 43.49 -34.34 54.47
C VAL A 146 43.05 -34.56 53.03
N ALA A 147 42.90 -35.83 52.59
CA ALA A 147 42.43 -36.12 51.25
C ALA A 147 41.02 -35.55 50.98
N LYS A 148 40.11 -35.64 51.96
CA LYS A 148 38.78 -35.00 51.86
C LYS A 148 38.90 -33.48 51.69
N LEU A 149 39.68 -32.83 52.56
CA LEU A 149 39.89 -31.38 52.51
C LEU A 149 40.55 -30.93 51.19
N GLU A 150 41.49 -31.71 50.65
CA GLU A 150 42.11 -31.43 49.36
C GLU A 150 41.09 -31.52 48.21
N THR A 151 40.23 -32.54 48.20
CA THR A 151 39.16 -32.66 47.20
C THR A 151 38.14 -31.53 47.31
N ASP A 152 37.75 -31.15 48.54
CA ASP A 152 36.84 -30.03 48.78
C ASP A 152 37.46 -28.69 48.35
N LEU A 153 38.76 -28.50 48.61
CA LEU A 153 39.49 -27.31 48.17
C LEU A 153 39.55 -27.24 46.64
N GLN A 154 39.87 -28.35 45.95
CA GLN A 154 39.84 -28.40 44.49
C GLN A 154 38.45 -28.06 43.93
N ASN A 155 37.38 -28.62 44.52
CA ASN A 155 36.01 -28.31 44.12
C ASN A 155 35.67 -26.82 44.32
N LYS A 156 36.10 -26.21 45.43
CA LYS A 156 35.93 -24.77 45.68
C LYS A 156 36.71 -23.92 44.68
N ILE A 157 37.94 -24.29 44.34
CA ILE A 157 38.75 -23.58 43.33
C ILE A 157 38.06 -23.61 41.96
N VAL A 158 37.62 -24.78 41.50
CA VAL A 158 36.91 -24.92 40.22
C VAL A 158 35.61 -24.10 40.20
N ASN A 159 34.84 -24.13 41.29
CA ASN A 159 33.64 -23.32 41.43
C ASN A 159 33.94 -21.81 41.40
N LEU A 160 35.00 -21.37 42.08
CA LEU A 160 35.42 -19.97 42.10
C LEU A 160 35.93 -19.51 40.72
N GLN A 161 36.64 -20.36 39.99
CA GLN A 161 37.03 -20.09 38.60
C GLN A 161 35.81 -19.95 37.69
N ARG A 162 34.81 -20.84 37.83
CA ARG A 162 33.56 -20.76 37.07
C ARG A 162 32.78 -19.47 37.36
N ILE A 163 32.67 -19.09 38.63
CA ILE A 163 31.98 -17.85 39.04
C ILE A 163 32.73 -16.63 38.53
N THR A 164 34.05 -16.59 38.68
CA THR A 164 34.89 -15.47 38.20
C THR A 164 34.78 -15.32 36.68
N HIS A 165 34.77 -16.43 35.93
CA HIS A 165 34.58 -16.38 34.48
C HIS A 165 33.18 -15.88 34.10
N GLY A 166 32.14 -16.36 34.78
CA GLY A 166 30.77 -15.88 34.60
C GLY A 166 30.61 -14.39 34.91
N TYR A 167 31.25 -13.91 35.97
CA TYR A 167 31.27 -12.49 36.33
C TYR A 167 31.91 -11.64 35.23
N LYS A 168 33.07 -12.08 34.70
CA LYS A 168 33.77 -11.36 33.64
C LYS A 168 32.94 -11.25 32.35
N LEU A 169 32.29 -12.34 31.94
CA LEU A 169 31.36 -12.34 30.81
C LEU A 169 30.18 -11.38 31.03
N ALA A 170 29.61 -11.35 32.24
CA ALA A 170 28.53 -10.44 32.58
C ALA A 170 29.00 -8.97 32.58
N GLU A 171 30.20 -8.70 33.07
CA GLU A 171 30.83 -7.37 33.05
C GLU A 171 31.08 -6.88 31.62
N ASP A 172 31.60 -7.74 30.74
CA ASP A 172 31.83 -7.40 29.33
C ASP A 172 30.50 -7.11 28.60
N LYS A 173 29.46 -7.91 28.87
CA LYS A 173 28.12 -7.67 28.33
C LYS A 173 27.49 -6.39 28.85
N LEU A 174 27.73 -6.03 30.11
CA LEU A 174 27.27 -4.78 30.69
C LEU A 174 27.94 -3.58 30.00
N LYS A 175 29.26 -3.65 29.74
CA LYS A 175 29.99 -2.61 28.99
C LYS A 175 29.44 -2.44 27.57
N GLU A 176 29.16 -3.54 26.87
CA GLU A 176 28.54 -3.49 25.54
C GLU A 176 27.15 -2.82 25.58
N LEU A 177 26.30 -3.19 26.55
CA LEU A 177 24.98 -2.59 26.71
C LEU A 177 25.04 -1.10 27.03
N LEU A 178 25.97 -0.67 27.89
CA LEU A 178 26.18 0.74 28.20
C LEU A 178 26.64 1.54 26.98
N SER A 179 27.53 0.98 26.15
CA SER A 179 27.94 1.63 24.90
C SER A 179 26.77 1.82 23.94
N ARG A 180 25.92 0.78 23.76
CA ARG A 180 24.72 0.88 22.93
C ARG A 180 23.70 1.86 23.48
N LEU A 181 23.58 1.96 24.81
CA LEU A 181 22.66 2.90 25.45
C LEU A 181 23.12 4.34 25.20
N ALA A 182 24.42 4.62 25.33
CA ALA A 182 24.99 5.92 24.99
C ALA A 182 24.83 6.29 23.50
N GLU A 183 25.03 5.32 22.58
CA GLU A 183 24.78 5.52 21.15
C GLU A 183 23.30 5.85 20.86
N ASN A 184 22.38 5.13 21.49
CA ASN A 184 20.94 5.39 21.35
C ASN A 184 20.51 6.73 21.95
N GLU A 185 21.07 7.12 23.10
CA GLU A 185 20.82 8.44 23.71
C GLU A 185 21.31 9.57 22.80
N ALA A 186 22.50 9.43 22.19
CA ALA A 186 23.00 10.40 21.23
C ALA A 186 22.10 10.47 19.97
N ALA A 187 21.65 9.33 19.45
CA ALA A 187 20.74 9.27 18.31
C ALA A 187 19.36 9.88 18.63
N LEU A 188 18.83 9.65 19.84
CA LEU A 188 17.58 10.26 20.29
C LEU A 188 17.70 11.78 20.38
N SER A 189 18.79 12.31 20.94
CA SER A 189 19.01 13.76 21.01
C SER A 189 19.05 14.40 19.63
N VAL A 190 19.70 13.77 18.65
CA VAL A 190 19.73 14.28 17.26
C VAL A 190 18.34 14.23 16.63
N ASN A 191 17.60 13.13 16.82
CA ASN A 191 16.24 13.01 16.32
C ASN A 191 15.29 14.01 16.98
N ASP A 192 15.45 14.31 18.27
CA ASP A 192 14.65 15.31 18.97
C ASP A 192 14.91 16.72 18.40
N ASP A 193 16.17 17.07 18.10
CA ASP A 193 16.53 18.31 17.42
C ASP A 193 15.92 18.38 15.99
N ASP A 194 15.98 17.28 15.24
CA ASP A 194 15.37 17.18 13.91
C ASP A 194 13.84 17.32 13.95
N VAL A 195 13.19 16.70 14.96
CA VAL A 195 11.73 16.81 15.16
C VAL A 195 11.35 18.25 15.47
N LEU A 196 12.07 18.93 16.37
CA LEU A 196 11.82 20.34 16.69
C LEU A 196 11.99 21.24 15.46
N ALA A 197 13.00 21.00 14.62
CA ALA A 197 13.21 21.73 13.38
C ALA A 197 12.04 21.53 12.38
N ILE A 198 11.60 20.28 12.21
CA ILE A 198 10.47 19.94 11.34
C ILE A 198 9.16 20.55 11.89
N GLU A 199 8.93 20.51 13.20
CA GLU A 199 7.76 21.14 13.82
C GLU A 199 7.72 22.65 13.56
N GLU A 200 8.86 23.33 13.65
CA GLU A 200 8.97 24.76 13.32
C GLU A 200 8.68 25.03 11.84
N GLU A 201 9.19 24.20 10.92
CA GLU A 201 8.87 24.31 9.48
C GLU A 201 7.38 24.07 9.20
N VAL A 202 6.78 23.09 9.84
CA VAL A 202 5.34 22.78 9.70
C VAL A 202 4.48 23.95 10.15
N GLU A 203 4.81 24.60 11.27
CA GLU A 203 4.06 25.78 11.73
C GLU A 203 4.23 26.98 10.79
N LYS A 204 5.44 27.20 10.23
CA LYS A 204 5.65 28.23 9.19
C LYS A 204 4.81 27.98 7.95
N GLU A 205 4.76 26.74 7.46
CA GLU A 205 3.98 26.39 6.28
C GLU A 205 2.46 26.41 6.54
N LYS A 206 2.01 26.07 7.76
CA LYS A 206 0.61 26.28 8.16
C LYS A 206 0.23 27.77 8.15
N ALA A 207 1.07 28.64 8.71
CA ALA A 207 0.83 30.08 8.72
C ALA A 207 0.76 30.65 7.28
N ARG A 208 1.69 30.24 6.41
CA ARG A 208 1.65 30.60 4.97
C ARG A 208 0.37 30.12 4.29
N ARG A 209 -0.06 28.89 4.58
CA ARG A 209 -1.30 28.33 4.01
C ARG A 209 -2.50 29.16 4.44
N GLU A 210 -2.59 29.56 5.70
CA GLU A 210 -3.68 30.40 6.22
C GLU A 210 -3.69 31.79 5.57
N GLU A 211 -2.52 32.41 5.39
CA GLU A 211 -2.38 33.69 4.67
C GLU A 211 -2.88 33.58 3.22
N ILE A 212 -2.47 32.51 2.51
CA ILE A 212 -2.90 32.25 1.13
C ILE A 212 -4.41 32.03 1.06
N ILE A 213 -5.00 31.28 2.00
CA ILE A 213 -6.45 31.06 2.07
C ILE A 213 -7.18 32.40 2.26
N SER A 214 -6.72 33.25 3.17
CA SER A 214 -7.30 34.59 3.38
C SER A 214 -7.26 35.42 2.10
N ARG A 215 -6.11 35.43 1.41
CA ARG A 215 -5.93 36.14 0.14
C ARG A 215 -6.85 35.62 -0.97
N ILE A 216 -7.05 34.31 -1.06
CA ILE A 216 -8.00 33.69 -1.99
C ILE A 216 -9.44 34.13 -1.68
N GLN A 217 -9.82 34.18 -0.40
CA GLN A 217 -11.16 34.62 0.00
C GLN A 217 -11.39 36.09 -0.36
N GLU A 218 -10.43 36.98 -0.10
CA GLU A 218 -10.48 38.38 -0.51
C GLU A 218 -10.62 38.53 -2.03
N GLN A 219 -9.80 37.78 -2.80
CA GLN A 219 -9.87 37.80 -4.26
C GLN A 219 -11.20 37.28 -4.80
N ARG A 220 -11.79 36.25 -4.18
CA ARG A 220 -13.11 35.75 -4.55
C ARG A 220 -14.20 36.79 -4.29
N LEU A 221 -14.12 37.50 -3.17
CA LEU A 221 -15.05 38.60 -2.87
C LEU A 221 -14.90 39.74 -3.88
N SER A 222 -13.67 40.13 -4.24
CA SER A 222 -13.45 41.16 -5.26
C SER A 222 -13.94 40.72 -6.64
N LEU A 223 -13.71 39.45 -7.02
CA LEU A 223 -14.22 38.91 -8.27
C LEU A 223 -15.75 38.89 -8.28
N SER A 224 -16.40 38.47 -7.20
CA SER A 224 -17.86 38.49 -7.11
C SER A 224 -18.44 39.90 -7.28
N LYS A 225 -17.81 40.92 -6.68
CA LYS A 225 -18.19 42.32 -6.87
C LYS A 225 -18.02 42.76 -8.32
N LEU A 226 -16.86 42.47 -8.90
CA LEU A 226 -16.57 42.84 -10.28
C LEU A 226 -17.54 42.17 -11.27
N THR A 227 -17.88 40.90 -11.06
CA THR A 227 -18.88 40.19 -11.88
C THR A 227 -20.26 40.85 -11.76
N GLN A 228 -20.68 41.22 -10.55
CA GLN A 228 -21.92 41.94 -10.33
C GLN A 228 -21.91 43.31 -11.03
N ASP A 229 -20.80 44.06 -10.94
CA ASP A 229 -20.64 45.34 -11.61
C ASP A 229 -20.69 45.18 -13.14
N ILE A 230 -20.10 44.12 -13.69
CA ILE A 230 -20.18 43.78 -15.13
C ILE A 230 -21.63 43.49 -15.53
N GLU A 231 -22.38 42.68 -14.77
CA GLU A 231 -23.79 42.38 -15.08
C GLU A 231 -24.66 43.65 -15.12
N VAL A 232 -24.41 44.57 -14.18
CA VAL A 232 -25.08 45.88 -14.13
C VAL A 232 -24.71 46.71 -15.37
N LEU A 233 -23.42 46.86 -15.67
CA LEU A 233 -22.95 47.62 -16.83
C LEU A 233 -23.48 47.03 -18.14
N GLU A 234 -23.48 45.71 -18.30
CA GLU A 234 -24.04 45.07 -19.49
C GLU A 234 -25.54 45.35 -19.64
N ARG A 235 -26.28 45.41 -18.53
CA ARG A 235 -27.69 45.77 -18.57
C ARG A 235 -27.88 47.23 -19.00
N GLU A 236 -27.09 48.14 -18.46
CA GLU A 236 -27.09 49.56 -18.87
C GLU A 236 -26.74 49.72 -20.35
N VAL A 237 -25.73 48.99 -20.84
CA VAL A 237 -25.36 48.99 -22.27
C VAL A 237 -26.50 48.45 -23.12
N ARG A 238 -27.16 47.35 -22.73
CA ARG A 238 -28.32 46.81 -23.46
C ARG A 238 -29.49 47.79 -23.49
N GLU A 239 -29.77 48.47 -22.39
CA GLU A 239 -30.82 49.49 -22.31
C GLU A 239 -30.48 50.71 -23.18
N SER A 240 -29.24 51.21 -23.10
CA SER A 240 -28.74 52.29 -23.94
C SER A 240 -28.81 51.93 -25.42
N HIS A 241 -28.42 50.71 -25.81
CA HIS A 241 -28.50 50.24 -27.20
C HIS A 241 -29.94 50.16 -27.71
N LYS A 242 -30.90 49.74 -26.87
CA LYS A 242 -32.34 49.77 -27.21
C LYS A 242 -32.84 51.20 -27.42
N VAL A 243 -32.42 52.15 -26.59
CA VAL A 243 -32.78 53.57 -26.75
C VAL A 243 -32.16 54.12 -28.03
N HIS A 244 -30.88 53.84 -28.28
CA HIS A 244 -30.19 54.24 -29.50
C HIS A 244 -30.87 53.67 -30.75
N GLN A 245 -31.25 52.39 -30.75
CA GLN A 245 -31.95 51.76 -31.86
C GLN A 245 -33.31 52.42 -32.12
N LYS A 246 -34.11 52.67 -31.08
CA LYS A 246 -35.39 53.40 -31.20
C LYS A 246 -35.19 54.81 -31.76
N MET A 247 -34.14 55.51 -31.32
CA MET A 247 -33.83 56.85 -31.80
C MET A 247 -33.39 56.82 -33.27
N SER A 248 -32.54 55.85 -33.64
CA SER A 248 -32.09 55.61 -35.02
C SER A 248 -33.26 55.28 -35.94
N ASP A 249 -34.17 54.40 -35.52
CA ASP A 249 -35.38 54.07 -36.28
C ASP A 249 -36.29 55.29 -36.45
N SER A 250 -36.42 56.12 -35.40
CA SER A 250 -37.18 57.37 -35.46
C SER A 250 -36.53 58.40 -36.40
N MET A 251 -35.19 58.47 -36.41
CA MET A 251 -34.42 59.33 -37.30
C MET A 251 -34.61 58.89 -38.76
N ASN A 252 -34.49 57.58 -39.04
CA ASN A 252 -34.76 57.03 -40.36
C ASN A 252 -36.22 57.29 -40.81
N GLN A 253 -37.19 57.21 -39.89
CA GLN A 253 -38.59 57.55 -40.20
C GLN A 253 -38.75 59.03 -40.55
N LEU A 254 -38.10 59.93 -39.80
CA LEU A 254 -38.08 61.36 -40.11
C LEU A 254 -37.40 61.64 -41.45
N ASP A 255 -36.28 60.98 -41.76
CA ASP A 255 -35.60 61.11 -43.05
C ASP A 255 -36.51 60.67 -44.22
N VAL A 256 -37.27 59.59 -44.05
CA VAL A 256 -38.28 59.17 -45.05
C VAL A 256 -39.39 60.20 -45.19
N ILE A 257 -39.84 60.83 -44.09
CA ILE A 257 -40.86 61.89 -44.13
C ILE A 257 -40.31 63.13 -44.84
N ILE A 258 -39.08 63.56 -44.51
CA ILE A 258 -38.39 64.67 -45.16
C ILE A 258 -38.30 64.39 -46.67
N GLY A 259 -37.81 63.21 -47.06
CA GLY A 259 -37.73 62.82 -48.46
C GLY A 259 -39.08 62.81 -49.19
N LYS A 260 -40.17 62.42 -48.52
CA LYS A 260 -41.54 62.52 -49.09
C LYS A 260 -41.97 63.97 -49.29
N VAL A 261 -41.75 64.82 -48.30
CA VAL A 261 -42.10 66.25 -48.36
C VAL A 261 -41.28 66.96 -49.44
N ASP A 262 -39.98 66.64 -49.57
CA ASP A 262 -39.13 67.17 -50.65
C ASP A 262 -39.65 66.77 -52.03
N VAL A 263 -40.03 65.51 -52.23
CA VAL A 263 -40.63 65.05 -53.50
C VAL A 263 -41.99 65.72 -53.77
N GLU A 264 -42.84 65.87 -52.75
CA GLU A 264 -44.10 66.61 -52.89
C GLU A 264 -43.85 68.09 -53.24
N MET A 265 -42.83 68.70 -52.62
CA MET A 265 -42.41 70.07 -52.93
C MET A 265 -41.91 70.19 -54.36
N ASP A 266 -41.07 69.26 -54.83
CA ASP A 266 -40.60 69.22 -56.23
C ASP A 266 -41.74 69.06 -57.23
N ILE A 267 -42.75 68.23 -56.92
CA ILE A 267 -43.95 68.09 -57.76
C ILE A 267 -44.73 69.41 -57.82
N LEU A 268 -44.89 70.09 -56.68
CA LEU A 268 -45.59 71.38 -56.64
C LEU A 268 -44.83 72.49 -57.36
N ILE A 269 -43.49 72.54 -57.22
CA ILE A 269 -42.62 73.47 -57.94
C ILE A 269 -42.70 73.20 -59.45
N LYS A 270 -42.56 71.94 -59.89
CA LYS A 270 -42.72 71.58 -61.31
C LYS A 270 -44.09 71.93 -61.85
N LYS A 271 -45.15 71.70 -61.09
CA LYS A 271 -46.50 72.09 -61.50
C LYS A 271 -46.62 73.60 -61.66
N LEU A 272 -46.01 74.39 -60.78
CA LEU A 272 -45.94 75.85 -60.88
C LEU A 272 -45.16 76.28 -62.13
N GLU A 273 -44.04 75.63 -62.43
CA GLU A 273 -43.22 75.91 -63.61
C GLU A 273 -43.93 75.52 -64.92
N GLU A 274 -44.56 74.34 -64.99
CA GLU A 274 -45.17 73.81 -66.20
C GLU A 274 -46.54 74.44 -66.51
N GLU A 275 -47.45 74.51 -65.53
CA GLU A 275 -48.81 75.07 -65.75
C GLU A 275 -48.82 76.60 -65.72
N HIS A 276 -47.93 77.24 -64.95
CA HIS A 276 -47.96 78.68 -64.72
C HIS A 276 -46.70 79.43 -65.21
N GLN A 277 -45.69 78.75 -65.76
CA GLN A 277 -44.46 79.35 -66.30
C GLN A 277 -43.79 80.33 -65.33
N MET A 278 -43.86 80.02 -64.03
CA MET A 278 -43.30 80.84 -62.97
C MET A 278 -42.44 79.99 -62.05
N THR A 279 -41.38 80.59 -61.51
CA THR A 279 -40.58 80.01 -60.44
C THR A 279 -41.23 80.27 -59.07
N PHE A 280 -40.94 79.41 -58.08
CA PHE A 280 -41.50 79.53 -56.74
C PHE A 280 -41.22 80.90 -56.11
N ASP A 281 -39.98 81.38 -56.20
CA ASP A 281 -39.58 82.67 -55.64
C ASP A 281 -40.40 83.83 -56.24
N TYR A 282 -40.61 83.81 -57.56
CA TYR A 282 -41.40 84.82 -58.25
C TYR A 282 -42.89 84.74 -57.88
N ALA A 283 -43.44 83.54 -57.66
CA ALA A 283 -44.82 83.36 -57.19
C ALA A 283 -45.02 83.82 -55.75
N ASN A 284 -44.09 83.51 -54.86
CA ASN A 284 -44.16 83.87 -53.44
C ASN A 284 -44.09 85.40 -53.23
N GLU A 285 -43.26 86.09 -54.02
CA GLU A 285 -43.07 87.54 -53.90
C GLU A 285 -44.19 88.35 -54.56
N ASN A 286 -44.68 87.95 -55.74
CA ASN A 286 -45.69 88.72 -56.49
C ASN A 286 -47.14 88.30 -56.19
N TYR A 287 -47.36 87.09 -55.68
CA TYR A 287 -48.69 86.56 -55.37
C TYR A 287 -48.78 85.97 -53.95
N PRO A 288 -48.43 86.74 -52.90
CA PRO A 288 -48.53 86.26 -51.53
C PRO A 288 -49.98 85.92 -51.18
N LEU A 289 -50.16 84.78 -50.51
CA LEU A 289 -51.47 84.26 -50.13
C LEU A 289 -52.11 85.17 -49.07
N LYS A 290 -53.10 85.98 -49.45
CA LYS A 290 -53.84 86.88 -48.54
C LYS A 290 -55.01 86.21 -47.80
N ALA A 291 -55.22 84.90 -48.03
CA ALA A 291 -56.33 84.10 -47.50
C ALA A 291 -55.85 82.65 -47.25
N SER A 292 -56.64 81.84 -46.52
CA SER A 292 -56.29 80.43 -46.27
C SER A 292 -56.27 79.59 -47.55
N VAL A 293 -55.36 78.60 -47.62
CA VAL A 293 -55.20 77.68 -48.77
C VAL A 293 -56.53 77.00 -49.13
N GLU A 294 -57.32 76.58 -48.13
CA GLU A 294 -58.64 76.00 -48.32
C GLU A 294 -59.62 76.95 -49.03
N GLU A 295 -59.67 78.22 -48.65
CA GLU A 295 -60.58 79.22 -49.21
C GLU A 295 -60.26 79.52 -50.68
N VAL A 296 -58.97 79.61 -51.00
CA VAL A 296 -58.49 79.84 -52.37
C VAL A 296 -58.80 78.63 -53.26
N LYS A 297 -58.56 77.40 -52.78
CA LYS A 297 -58.93 76.17 -53.50
C LYS A 297 -60.43 76.10 -53.79
N GLN A 298 -61.27 76.57 -52.87
CA GLN A 298 -62.73 76.60 -53.05
C GLN A 298 -63.16 77.61 -54.12
N LYS A 299 -62.55 78.80 -54.16
CA LYS A 299 -62.75 79.79 -55.24
C LYS A 299 -62.28 79.29 -56.60
N ILE A 300 -61.12 78.63 -56.68
CA ILE A 300 -60.62 78.02 -57.93
C ILE A 300 -61.60 76.97 -58.45
N ARG A 301 -62.14 76.11 -57.57
CA ARG A 301 -63.19 75.15 -57.97
C ARG A 301 -64.45 75.85 -58.50
N SER A 302 -64.89 76.92 -57.84
CA SER A 302 -66.04 77.71 -58.29
C SER A 302 -65.82 78.32 -59.69
N PHE A 303 -64.65 78.93 -59.94
CA PHE A 303 -64.34 79.52 -61.24
C PHE A 303 -64.11 78.47 -62.34
N LYS A 304 -63.44 77.35 -62.06
CA LYS A 304 -63.37 76.22 -63.02
C LYS A 304 -64.75 75.66 -63.34
N GLY A 305 -65.66 75.60 -62.35
CA GLY A 305 -67.06 75.24 -62.57
C GLY A 305 -67.80 76.22 -63.48
N GLN A 306 -67.61 77.52 -63.29
CA GLN A 306 -68.17 78.56 -64.17
C GLN A 306 -67.59 78.50 -65.60
N ILE A 307 -66.29 78.26 -65.75
CA ILE A 307 -65.65 78.10 -67.06
C ILE A 307 -66.17 76.85 -67.79
N SER A 308 -66.36 75.73 -67.08
CA SER A 308 -66.92 74.51 -67.67
C SER A 308 -68.40 74.67 -68.06
N SER A 309 -69.12 75.65 -67.50
CA SER A 309 -70.53 75.93 -67.81
C SER A 309 -70.75 76.78 -69.06
N LEU A 310 -69.70 77.39 -69.63
CA LEU A 310 -69.73 78.16 -70.88
C LEU A 310 -69.83 77.29 -72.15
N GLY A 311 -69.79 75.96 -72.00
CA GLY A 311 -69.93 75.00 -73.10
C GLY A 311 -68.70 74.92 -74.00
N GLU A 312 -68.60 73.83 -74.77
CA GLU A 312 -67.48 73.64 -75.70
C GLU A 312 -67.55 74.64 -76.86
N ILE A 313 -66.39 75.20 -77.20
CA ILE A 313 -66.23 76.11 -78.35
C ILE A 313 -66.57 75.32 -79.62
N ASN A 314 -67.71 75.61 -80.24
CA ASN A 314 -68.17 74.93 -81.45
C ASN A 314 -67.34 75.36 -82.67
N VAL A 315 -66.18 74.73 -82.84
CA VAL A 315 -65.24 74.99 -83.94
C VAL A 315 -65.85 74.67 -85.33
N ALA A 316 -66.95 73.90 -85.39
CA ALA A 316 -67.68 73.62 -86.62
C ALA A 316 -68.58 74.80 -87.09
N ALA A 317 -68.81 75.81 -86.25
CA ALA A 317 -69.61 76.99 -86.62
C ALA A 317 -68.99 77.80 -87.77
N ILE A 318 -67.66 77.78 -87.92
CA ILE A 318 -66.96 78.48 -89.00
C ILE A 318 -67.20 77.78 -90.35
N SER A 319 -67.26 76.45 -90.38
CA SER A 319 -67.53 75.70 -91.61
C SER A 319 -69.02 75.72 -91.98
N GLU A 320 -69.92 75.69 -90.99
CA GLU A 320 -71.36 75.84 -91.22
C GLU A 320 -71.72 77.22 -91.79
N TYR A 321 -71.13 78.31 -91.29
CA TYR A 321 -71.39 79.64 -91.84
C TYR A 321 -71.00 79.75 -93.33
N LYS A 322 -69.85 79.18 -93.73
CA LYS A 322 -69.44 79.13 -95.14
C LYS A 322 -70.46 78.37 -96.00
N ARG A 323 -70.89 77.19 -95.56
CA ARG A 323 -71.86 76.35 -96.29
C ARG A 323 -73.25 77.01 -96.42
N VAL A 324 -73.72 77.70 -95.38
CA VAL A 324 -75.01 78.39 -95.41
C VAL A 324 -74.96 79.63 -96.29
N LYS A 325 -73.84 80.37 -96.30
CA LYS A 325 -73.66 81.55 -97.15
C LYS A 325 -73.66 81.19 -98.65
N GLU A 326 -72.93 80.16 -99.07
CA GLU A 326 -72.93 79.71 -100.47
C GLU A 326 -74.34 79.29 -100.94
N ARG A 327 -75.11 78.62 -100.07
CA ARG A 327 -76.49 78.22 -100.39
C ARG A 327 -77.45 79.40 -100.49
N TYR A 328 -77.26 80.43 -99.67
CA TYR A 328 -78.05 81.67 -99.77
C TYR A 328 -77.77 82.43 -101.06
N GLU A 329 -76.50 82.58 -101.45
CA GLU A 329 -76.10 83.25 -102.68
C GLU A 329 -76.63 82.51 -103.92
N PHE A 330 -76.49 81.17 -103.98
CA PHE A 330 -77.01 80.37 -105.09
C PHE A 330 -78.53 80.48 -105.28
N LEU A 331 -79.30 80.39 -104.20
CA LEU A 331 -80.77 80.47 -104.25
C LEU A 331 -81.26 81.90 -104.58
N THR A 332 -80.51 82.93 -104.21
CA THR A 332 -80.85 84.32 -104.52
C THR A 332 -80.72 84.59 -106.02
N THR A 333 -79.63 84.13 -106.65
CA THR A 333 -79.42 84.27 -108.10
C THR A 333 -80.50 83.55 -108.90
N GLN A 334 -80.87 82.32 -108.52
CA GLN A 334 -81.94 81.57 -109.22
C GLN A 334 -83.32 82.22 -109.08
N ARG A 335 -83.61 82.87 -107.95
CA ARG A 335 -84.86 83.62 -107.77
C ARG A 335 -84.93 84.80 -108.74
N ASP A 336 -83.83 85.54 -108.87
CA ASP A 336 -83.80 86.75 -109.69
C ASP A 336 -83.96 86.43 -111.19
N ASP A 337 -83.31 85.37 -111.67
CA ASP A 337 -83.49 84.85 -113.04
C ASP A 337 -84.96 84.45 -113.32
N LEU A 338 -85.64 83.83 -112.35
CA LEU A 338 -87.05 83.41 -112.50
C LEU A 338 -88.01 84.60 -112.55
N ILE A 339 -87.74 85.66 -111.79
CA ILE A 339 -88.55 86.89 -111.79
C ILE A 339 -88.40 87.61 -113.14
N GLU A 340 -87.19 87.67 -113.69
CA GLU A 340 -86.92 88.25 -115.01
C GLU A 340 -87.59 87.44 -116.13
N ALA A 341 -87.50 86.11 -116.09
CA ALA A 341 -88.14 85.23 -117.07
C ALA A 341 -89.68 85.37 -117.06
N LYS A 342 -90.30 85.56 -115.88
CA LYS A 342 -91.75 85.78 -115.77
C LYS A 342 -92.17 87.09 -116.45
N GLY A 343 -91.44 88.18 -116.22
CA GLY A 343 -91.76 89.48 -116.82
C GLY A 343 -91.68 89.46 -118.35
N ASN A 344 -90.69 88.77 -118.90
CA ASN A 344 -90.55 88.62 -120.35
C ASN A 344 -91.71 87.80 -120.97
N LEU A 345 -92.19 86.76 -120.30
CA LEU A 345 -93.31 85.94 -120.76
C LEU A 345 -94.65 86.69 -120.80
N GLU A 346 -94.97 87.47 -119.76
CA GLU A 346 -96.21 88.27 -119.71
C GLU A 346 -96.24 89.33 -120.82
N THR A 347 -95.08 89.88 -121.19
CA THR A 347 -94.96 90.86 -122.29
C THR A 347 -95.21 90.22 -123.65
N SER A 348 -94.61 89.04 -123.92
CA SER A 348 -94.83 88.33 -125.19
C SER A 348 -96.27 87.84 -125.39
N ILE A 349 -96.98 87.45 -124.32
CA ILE A 349 -98.39 87.02 -124.42
C ILE A 349 -99.28 88.20 -124.88
N GLY A 350 -99.06 89.40 -124.32
CA GLY A 350 -99.82 90.59 -124.72
C GLY A 350 -99.60 91.01 -126.17
N GLU A 351 -98.39 90.88 -126.69
CA GLU A 351 -98.09 91.16 -128.10
C GLU A 351 -98.76 90.15 -129.05
N MET A 352 -98.82 88.88 -128.65
CA MET A 352 -99.42 87.81 -129.45
C MET A 352 -100.95 87.94 -129.58
N ASP A 353 -101.65 88.26 -128.49
CA ASP A 353 -103.11 88.42 -128.48
C ASP A 353 -103.54 89.58 -129.39
N ALA A 354 -102.80 90.69 -129.37
CA ALA A 354 -103.07 91.83 -130.24
C ALA A 354 -102.98 91.46 -131.74
N GLU A 355 -101.99 90.67 -132.14
CA GLU A 355 -101.80 90.28 -133.54
C GLU A 355 -102.82 89.24 -134.01
N MET A 356 -103.21 88.27 -133.16
CA MET A 356 -104.25 87.30 -133.50
C MET A 356 -105.61 87.97 -133.74
N THR A 357 -105.94 88.99 -132.95
CA THR A 357 -107.21 89.73 -133.07
C THR A 357 -107.34 90.41 -134.44
N VAL A 358 -106.24 90.96 -134.96
CA VAL A 358 -106.18 91.62 -136.28
C VAL A 358 -106.35 90.58 -137.39
N LYS A 359 -105.57 89.50 -137.36
CA LYS A 359 -105.64 88.47 -138.42
C LYS A 359 -106.97 87.73 -138.47
N PHE A 360 -107.58 87.41 -137.33
CA PHE A 360 -108.85 86.68 -137.31
C PHE A 360 -109.94 87.46 -138.05
N LYS A 361 -110.03 88.77 -137.81
CA LYS A 361 -111.01 89.65 -138.46
C LYS A 361 -110.81 89.72 -139.97
N GLU A 362 -109.57 89.96 -140.42
CA GLU A 362 -109.25 90.00 -141.86
C GLU A 362 -109.60 88.69 -142.57
N THR A 363 -109.29 87.55 -141.95
CA THR A 363 -109.53 86.23 -142.54
C THR A 363 -111.03 85.90 -142.58
N PHE A 364 -111.78 86.24 -141.53
CA PHE A 364 -113.22 85.99 -141.46
C PHE A 364 -114.00 86.72 -142.57
N ASP A 365 -113.69 87.99 -142.80
CA ASP A 365 -114.35 88.80 -143.82
C ASP A 365 -114.10 88.24 -145.24
N LEU A 366 -112.87 87.79 -145.51
CA LEU A 366 -112.49 87.11 -146.76
C LEU A 366 -113.23 85.79 -146.99
N VAL A 367 -113.34 84.95 -145.94
CA VAL A 367 -114.04 83.65 -146.02
C VAL A 367 -115.53 83.86 -146.21
N ARG A 368 -116.11 84.86 -145.53
CA ARG A 368 -117.52 85.23 -145.67
C ARG A 368 -117.86 85.60 -147.11
N GLU A 369 -117.06 86.44 -147.77
CA GLU A 369 -117.27 86.80 -149.17
C GLU A 369 -117.24 85.59 -150.10
N GLN A 370 -116.23 84.72 -149.97
CA GLN A 370 -116.10 83.53 -150.82
C GLN A 370 -117.22 82.51 -150.58
N PHE A 371 -117.67 82.34 -149.34
CA PHE A 371 -118.75 81.43 -148.99
C PHE A 371 -120.08 81.82 -149.68
N ILE A 372 -120.40 83.12 -149.69
CA ILE A 372 -121.61 83.65 -150.37
C ILE A 372 -121.56 83.36 -151.87
N GLU A 373 -120.40 83.51 -152.51
CA GLU A 373 -120.17 83.28 -153.94
C GLU A 373 -120.30 81.79 -154.32
N ILE A 374 -119.61 80.91 -153.58
CA ILE A 374 -119.57 79.46 -153.83
C ILE A 374 -120.95 78.84 -153.60
N PHE A 375 -121.65 79.23 -152.53
CA PHE A 375 -122.97 78.69 -152.21
C PHE A 375 -123.97 78.94 -153.35
N LYS A 376 -123.95 80.13 -153.96
CA LYS A 376 -124.81 80.45 -155.12
C LYS A 376 -124.51 79.59 -156.35
N LYS A 377 -123.24 79.26 -156.62
CA LYS A 377 -122.82 78.41 -157.76
C LYS A 377 -123.21 76.94 -157.57
N LEU A 378 -123.06 76.39 -156.35
CA LEU A 378 -123.31 74.97 -156.05
C LEU A 378 -124.79 74.59 -156.09
N PHE A 379 -125.68 75.49 -155.67
CA PHE A 379 -127.11 75.19 -155.58
C PHE A 379 -127.97 75.77 -156.72
N GLY A 380 -127.36 76.40 -157.73
CA GLY A 380 -128.07 76.95 -158.89
C GLY A 380 -129.03 78.10 -158.56
N GLY A 381 -128.84 78.76 -157.40
CA GLY A 381 -129.74 79.75 -156.82
C GLY A 381 -129.93 79.55 -155.31
N GLY A 382 -130.39 80.59 -154.60
CA GLY A 382 -130.49 80.62 -153.13
C GLY A 382 -129.63 81.70 -152.47
N HIS A 383 -129.69 81.80 -151.14
CA HIS A 383 -128.95 82.81 -150.35
C HIS A 383 -128.30 82.17 -149.12
N ALA A 384 -127.02 82.45 -148.85
CA ALA A 384 -126.36 82.05 -147.61
C ALA A 384 -125.34 83.11 -147.17
N ASP A 385 -125.14 83.26 -145.87
CA ASP A 385 -124.22 84.23 -145.24
C ASP A 385 -123.57 83.64 -143.97
N LEU A 386 -122.44 84.21 -143.55
CA LEU A 386 -121.68 83.87 -142.34
C LEU A 386 -121.75 85.05 -141.34
N ILE A 387 -122.18 84.79 -140.09
CA ILE A 387 -122.38 85.81 -139.06
C ILE A 387 -121.58 85.44 -137.79
N LEU A 388 -120.98 86.42 -137.11
CA LEU A 388 -120.29 86.22 -135.82
C LEU A 388 -121.29 86.26 -134.65
N SER A 389 -121.15 85.32 -133.72
CA SER A 389 -122.00 85.22 -132.52
C SER A 389 -121.76 86.38 -131.54
N ASP A 390 -120.53 86.89 -131.44
CA ASP A 390 -120.18 88.07 -130.62
C ASP A 390 -119.16 88.99 -131.35
N PRO A 391 -119.56 90.20 -131.77
CA PRO A 391 -118.66 91.15 -132.43
C PRO A 391 -117.57 91.78 -131.54
N HIS A 392 -117.63 91.61 -130.21
CA HIS A 392 -116.74 92.31 -129.26
C HIS A 392 -115.56 91.46 -128.74
N ASP A 393 -115.60 90.14 -128.95
CA ASP A 393 -114.52 89.23 -128.55
C ASP A 393 -114.10 88.38 -129.75
N LEU A 394 -113.17 88.91 -130.54
CA LEU A 394 -112.71 88.29 -131.78
C LEU A 394 -111.90 87.00 -131.54
N LEU A 395 -111.35 86.78 -130.35
CA LEU A 395 -110.56 85.57 -130.05
C LEU A 395 -111.41 84.42 -129.53
N ASN A 396 -112.60 84.70 -128.97
CA ASN A 396 -113.51 83.67 -128.43
C ASN A 396 -114.90 83.61 -129.11
N THR A 397 -115.16 84.41 -130.16
CA THR A 397 -116.46 84.39 -130.87
C THR A 397 -116.64 83.14 -131.75
N GLY A 398 -117.89 82.66 -131.83
CA GLY A 398 -118.32 81.64 -132.77
C GLY A 398 -118.68 82.19 -134.16
N VAL A 399 -118.71 81.29 -135.15
CA VAL A 399 -119.12 81.55 -136.54
C VAL A 399 -120.40 80.78 -136.85
N GLU A 400 -121.46 81.47 -137.26
CA GLU A 400 -122.77 80.89 -137.60
C GLU A 400 -123.08 80.97 -139.09
N ILE A 401 -123.61 79.86 -139.63
CA ILE A 401 -124.00 79.74 -141.04
C ILE A 401 -125.52 79.85 -141.17
N VAL A 402 -125.94 80.81 -141.98
CA VAL A 402 -127.35 81.09 -142.26
C VAL A 402 -127.63 80.85 -143.74
N ALA A 403 -128.47 79.88 -144.09
CA ALA A 403 -128.65 79.43 -145.47
C ALA A 403 -130.12 79.20 -145.88
N GLN A 404 -130.41 79.47 -147.16
CA GLN A 404 -131.72 79.34 -147.80
C GLN A 404 -131.63 78.66 -149.19
N PRO A 405 -131.94 77.36 -149.29
CA PRO A 405 -132.07 76.63 -150.55
C PRO A 405 -133.41 76.93 -151.29
N PRO A 406 -133.50 76.73 -152.62
CA PRO A 406 -134.70 77.08 -153.38
C PRO A 406 -135.90 76.19 -153.00
N GLY A 407 -137.04 76.83 -152.71
CA GLY A 407 -138.31 76.17 -152.39
C GLY A 407 -138.60 75.98 -150.89
N THR A 408 -137.67 76.32 -149.98
CA THR A 408 -137.90 76.27 -148.51
C THR A 408 -137.54 77.56 -147.78
N LYS A 409 -138.13 77.74 -146.59
CA LYS A 409 -137.89 78.89 -145.72
C LYS A 409 -136.54 78.76 -144.99
N LEU A 410 -135.94 79.93 -144.79
CA LEU A 410 -134.65 80.20 -144.15
C LEU A 410 -134.54 79.51 -142.78
N LYS A 411 -133.47 78.71 -142.59
CA LYS A 411 -133.19 78.03 -141.32
C LYS A 411 -131.70 77.99 -141.04
N THR A 412 -131.34 78.09 -139.77
CA THR A 412 -129.95 78.03 -139.29
C THR A 412 -129.45 76.58 -139.34
N SER A 413 -128.19 76.38 -139.73
CA SER A 413 -127.59 75.08 -140.06
C SER A 413 -127.72 74.00 -138.97
N ASN A 414 -127.92 74.37 -137.70
CA ASN A 414 -128.19 73.39 -136.65
C ASN A 414 -129.53 72.64 -136.79
N LEU A 415 -130.41 73.08 -137.68
CA LEU A 415 -131.77 72.54 -137.86
C LEU A 415 -132.09 72.12 -139.31
N LEU A 416 -131.08 71.96 -140.17
CA LEU A 416 -131.24 71.47 -141.55
C LEU A 416 -130.78 69.99 -141.67
N SER A 417 -131.66 69.16 -142.24
CA SER A 417 -131.57 67.69 -142.33
C SER A 417 -130.25 67.24 -142.94
N GLY A 418 -129.59 66.21 -142.37
CA GLY A 418 -128.18 65.85 -142.58
C GLY A 418 -127.67 65.75 -144.02
N GLY A 419 -128.57 65.59 -145.01
CA GLY A 419 -128.22 65.66 -146.42
C GLY A 419 -128.01 67.06 -146.99
N GLN A 420 -128.49 68.11 -146.30
CA GLN A 420 -128.15 69.51 -146.60
C GLN A 420 -126.89 69.97 -145.88
N LYS A 421 -126.40 69.19 -144.90
CA LYS A 421 -125.20 69.52 -144.10
C LYS A 421 -123.90 69.03 -144.74
N ALA A 422 -123.96 67.92 -145.47
CA ALA A 422 -122.87 67.49 -146.34
C ALA A 422 -122.94 68.27 -147.65
#